data_AF-A0A7K3VTC3-F1
#
_entry.id   AF-A0A7K3VTC3-F1
#
_cell.length_a   1.000
_cell.length_b   1.000
_cell.length_c   1.000
_cell.angle_alpha   90.00
_cell.angle_beta   90.00
_cell.angle_gamma   90.00
#
_symmetry.space_group_name_H-M   'P 1'
#
loop_
_entity.id
_entity.type
_entity.pdbx_description
1 polymer ?
#
loop_
_entity_poly.entity_id
_entity_poly.type
_entity_poly.pdbx_seq_one_letter_code
_entity_poly.pdbx_strand_id
1 'polypeptide(L)'
;TVDRSFVLASTTMDRHLTYVAMTRHREEVQLYAGLDAFKTQRALTEALSRSGVKETTLDYTHDFANRRGMEDRRGQGDGAVAPAVITKEAERVADTTVPKPTQEPRPLAVRTIADGGSSHQDRSDHQRDDERRVLVAAVKTYAMSVEEVGRSKAMVAFDRDWEAAKQLSPQVFKDARAAMRTLRGRILDENTDPVELANQLSASPETIGALAGKTGLLGDNAERKHALSRIDALASHVRQSANTWQRRLAVECGSERWKREKQDVVEILGPSRRSEALLRQLDDLAYSDKAKFVERLAATPEGRRALAEAKDIVSAIETRFGRADPSDLADQLKRVGPDQAGDVERIRQVARLVDRSHRAELTQQMELKRSLKRGKSLGLGM
;
A
#
# COMPACT_ATOMS: atom_id res chain seq x y z
N THR A 1 14.66 -8.98 -6.96
CA THR A 1 14.15 -7.59 -7.08
C THR A 1 12.64 -7.67 -7.12
N VAL A 2 11.97 -6.81 -6.34
CA VAL A 2 10.50 -6.73 -6.27
C VAL A 2 10.02 -5.59 -7.17
N ASP A 3 8.73 -5.52 -7.52
CA ASP A 3 8.25 -4.45 -8.41
C ASP A 3 8.18 -3.10 -7.65
N ARG A 4 7.74 -3.11 -6.38
CA ARG A 4 7.75 -1.96 -5.48
C ARG A 4 8.38 -2.28 -4.13
N SER A 5 9.10 -1.34 -3.53
CA SER A 5 9.59 -1.44 -2.15
C SER A 5 9.17 -0.27 -1.27
N PHE A 6 8.88 -0.57 0.00
CA PHE A 6 8.58 0.40 1.03
C PHE A 6 9.65 0.28 2.11
N VAL A 7 10.36 1.38 2.38
CA VAL A 7 11.51 1.41 3.30
C VAL A 7 11.19 2.35 4.44
N LEU A 8 11.33 1.90 5.69
CA LEU A 8 11.28 2.77 6.86
C LEU A 8 12.73 3.09 7.28
N ALA A 9 13.09 4.37 7.21
CA ALA A 9 14.38 4.87 7.65
C ALA A 9 14.54 4.64 9.17
N SER A 10 15.68 4.08 9.55
CA SER A 10 16.09 3.89 10.94
C SER A 10 17.40 4.64 11.20
N THR A 11 17.61 5.10 12.43
CA THR A 11 18.87 5.74 12.87
C THR A 11 20.07 4.81 12.83
N THR A 12 19.84 3.51 12.61
CA THR A 12 20.88 2.49 12.40
C THR A 12 21.18 2.22 10.93
N MET A 13 20.46 2.86 9.99
CA MET A 13 20.76 2.70 8.57
C MET A 13 21.98 3.54 8.19
N ASP A 14 22.87 2.93 7.41
CA ASP A 14 24.01 3.57 6.79
C ASP A 14 23.84 3.64 5.27
N ARG A 15 24.85 4.17 4.57
CA ARG A 15 24.84 4.31 3.12
C ARG A 15 24.66 2.97 2.39
N HIS A 16 25.24 1.90 2.91
CA HIS A 16 25.21 0.59 2.25
C HIS A 16 23.83 -0.07 2.40
N LEU A 17 23.25 -0.04 3.59
CA LEU A 17 21.91 -0.56 3.84
C LEU A 17 20.84 0.28 3.13
N THR A 18 21.04 1.60 3.09
CA THR A 18 20.19 2.51 2.30
C THR A 18 20.27 2.19 0.81
N TYR A 19 21.47 2.02 0.25
CA TYR A 19 21.64 1.65 -1.15
C TYR A 19 20.92 0.34 -1.47
N VAL A 20 21.09 -0.71 -0.66
CA VAL A 20 20.41 -1.99 -0.89
C VAL A 20 18.90 -1.84 -0.78
N ALA A 21 18.39 -1.20 0.28
CA ALA A 21 16.94 -1.00 0.46
C ALA A 21 16.32 -0.21 -0.70
N MET A 22 17.04 0.79 -1.21
CA MET A 22 16.61 1.66 -2.28
C MET A 22 16.80 1.06 -3.68
N THR A 23 17.58 -0.01 -3.87
CA THR A 23 17.87 -0.57 -5.22
C THR A 23 17.26 -1.94 -5.48
N ARG A 24 16.56 -2.52 -4.50
CA ARG A 24 15.90 -3.83 -4.63
C ARG A 24 14.50 -3.76 -5.28
N HIS A 25 14.19 -2.73 -6.04
CA HIS A 25 12.91 -2.55 -6.76
C HIS A 25 13.09 -2.50 -8.30
N ARG A 26 12.01 -2.72 -9.07
CA ARG A 26 12.00 -2.59 -10.54
C ARG A 26 11.29 -1.33 -11.02
N GLU A 27 10.21 -0.93 -10.37
CA GLU A 27 9.34 0.16 -10.85
C GLU A 27 9.32 1.34 -9.87
N GLU A 28 9.19 1.11 -8.56
CA GLU A 28 9.03 2.21 -7.59
C GLU A 28 9.62 1.89 -6.19
N VAL A 29 10.12 2.90 -5.49
CA VAL A 29 10.47 2.84 -4.07
C VAL A 29 9.92 4.05 -3.31
N GLN A 30 9.39 3.81 -2.12
CA GLN A 30 8.95 4.86 -1.20
C GLN A 30 9.69 4.73 0.15
N LEU A 31 10.29 5.84 0.60
CA LEU A 31 11.03 5.94 1.86
C LEU A 31 10.21 6.73 2.89
N TYR A 32 9.96 6.13 4.04
CA TYR A 32 9.30 6.75 5.19
C TYR A 32 10.33 7.04 6.28
N ALA A 33 10.13 8.12 7.04
CA ALA A 33 10.95 8.43 8.19
C ALA A 33 10.08 8.89 9.36
N GLY A 34 10.29 8.33 10.55
CA GLY A 34 9.62 8.77 11.76
C GLY A 34 10.15 10.13 12.21
N LEU A 35 9.25 11.09 12.46
CA LEU A 35 9.61 12.41 12.99
C LEU A 35 10.09 12.35 14.45
N ASP A 36 9.84 11.25 15.15
CA ASP A 36 10.42 10.92 16.45
C ASP A 36 11.93 10.69 16.35
N ALA A 37 12.37 9.95 15.34
CA ALA A 37 13.77 9.59 15.06
C ALA A 37 14.52 10.68 14.25
N PHE A 38 13.87 11.33 13.29
CA PHE A 38 14.48 12.32 12.41
C PHE A 38 13.71 13.64 12.44
N LYS A 39 14.24 14.61 13.18
CA LYS A 39 13.60 15.93 13.33
C LYS A 39 13.66 16.80 12.09
N THR A 40 14.63 16.56 11.22
CA THR A 40 14.87 17.34 10.01
C THR A 40 15.30 16.43 8.86
N GLN A 41 15.07 16.87 7.63
CA GLN A 41 15.56 16.17 6.44
C GLN A 41 17.09 16.10 6.41
N ARG A 42 17.78 17.09 7.00
CA ARG A 42 19.25 17.07 7.17
C ARG A 42 19.69 15.90 8.05
N ALA A 43 19.06 15.71 9.21
CA ALA A 43 19.38 14.60 10.12
C ALA A 43 19.12 13.23 9.47
N LEU A 44 18.05 13.11 8.68
CA LEU A 44 17.78 11.90 7.88
C LEU A 44 18.89 11.67 6.85
N THR A 45 19.25 12.70 6.08
CA THR A 45 20.27 12.61 5.03
C THR A 45 21.63 12.27 5.62
N GLU A 46 22.02 12.92 6.72
CA GLU A 46 23.25 12.61 7.45
C GLU A 46 23.27 11.15 7.89
N ALA A 47 22.18 10.66 8.50
CA ALA A 47 22.11 9.27 8.95
C ALA A 47 22.26 8.27 7.80
N LEU A 48 21.50 8.46 6.71
CA LEU A 48 21.52 7.56 5.55
C LEU A 48 22.79 7.68 4.71
N SER A 49 23.56 8.76 4.84
CA SER A 49 24.81 8.96 4.09
C SER A 49 26.06 8.52 4.85
N ARG A 50 25.92 8.09 6.10
CA ARG A 50 27.06 7.58 6.91
C ARG A 50 27.73 6.40 6.20
N SER A 51 29.06 6.40 6.15
CA SER A 51 29.79 5.42 5.34
C SER A 51 29.82 4.01 5.94
N GLY A 52 29.51 3.82 7.23
CA GLY A 52 29.63 2.54 7.94
C GLY A 52 31.09 2.07 8.14
N VAL A 53 32.07 2.70 7.49
CA VAL A 53 33.51 2.31 7.47
C VAL A 53 34.20 2.49 8.84
N LYS A 54 33.53 3.10 9.81
CA LYS A 54 34.02 3.29 11.20
C LYS A 54 33.10 2.71 12.26
N GLU A 55 32.15 1.85 11.89
CA GLU A 55 31.35 1.14 12.89
C GLU A 55 32.11 -0.11 13.33
N THR A 56 32.39 -0.18 14.63
CA THR A 56 32.95 -1.38 15.27
C THR A 56 31.79 -2.25 15.74
N THR A 57 31.98 -3.56 15.87
CA THR A 57 30.95 -4.49 16.38
C THR A 57 30.39 -4.05 17.75
N LEU A 58 31.13 -3.24 18.52
CA LEU A 58 30.73 -2.66 19.79
C LEU A 58 29.66 -1.57 19.68
N ASP A 59 29.51 -0.91 18.53
CA ASP A 59 28.50 0.14 18.34
C ASP A 59 27.08 -0.44 18.19
N TYR A 60 26.98 -1.73 17.85
CA TYR A 60 25.73 -2.47 17.71
C TYR A 60 25.25 -3.13 19.01
N THR A 61 26.16 -3.43 19.94
CA THR A 61 25.83 -4.18 21.18
C THR A 61 25.03 -3.33 22.16
N HIS A 62 25.36 -2.04 22.27
CA HIS A 62 24.68 -1.12 23.19
C HIS A 62 23.21 -0.88 22.79
N ASP A 63 22.93 -0.71 21.49
CA ASP A 63 21.58 -0.49 20.99
C ASP A 63 20.74 -1.78 20.96
N PHE A 64 21.38 -2.93 20.79
CA PHE A 64 20.77 -4.25 20.90
C PHE A 64 20.40 -4.61 22.35
N ALA A 65 21.29 -4.31 23.32
CA ALA A 65 21.06 -4.55 24.75
C ALA A 65 19.88 -3.72 25.28
N ASN A 66 19.80 -2.44 24.89
CA ASN A 66 18.70 -1.54 25.27
C ASN A 66 17.33 -2.02 24.77
N ARG A 67 17.25 -2.60 23.56
CA ARG A 67 15.98 -3.11 23.00
C ARG A 67 15.50 -4.41 23.64
N ARG A 68 16.38 -5.15 24.33
CA ARG A 68 16.02 -6.36 25.09
C ARG A 68 15.89 -6.14 26.59
N GLY A 69 16.03 -4.90 27.08
CA GLY A 69 15.92 -4.57 28.50
C GLY A 69 17.08 -5.13 29.34
N MET A 70 18.24 -5.33 28.74
CA MET A 70 19.45 -5.79 29.43
C MET A 70 20.29 -4.57 29.79
N GLU A 71 20.05 -3.97 30.96
CA GLU A 71 20.88 -2.86 31.46
C GLU A 71 22.23 -3.37 32.01
N ASP A 72 23.29 -2.60 31.70
CA ASP A 72 24.65 -2.75 32.20
C ASP A 72 24.68 -2.65 33.74
N ARG A 73 24.70 -3.80 34.41
CA ARG A 73 25.10 -3.89 35.81
C ARG A 73 26.63 -3.87 35.84
N ARG A 74 27.21 -2.67 35.91
CA ARG A 74 28.67 -2.48 36.03
C ARG A 74 29.20 -3.12 37.33
N GLY A 75 30.24 -3.93 37.15
CA GLY A 75 31.35 -4.07 38.10
C GLY A 75 31.32 -5.29 39.02
N GLN A 76 32.08 -6.34 38.68
CA GLN A 76 33.07 -7.00 39.56
C GLN A 76 33.78 -8.15 38.80
N GLY A 77 35.12 -8.16 38.79
CA GLY A 77 35.91 -9.40 38.83
C GLY A 77 36.48 -9.96 37.52
N ASP A 78 37.81 -9.96 37.45
CA ASP A 78 38.66 -10.71 36.51
C ASP A 78 38.30 -12.19 36.34
N GLY A 79 38.68 -12.76 35.19
CA GLY A 79 38.90 -14.20 35.07
C GLY A 79 38.65 -14.77 33.68
N ALA A 80 39.73 -15.01 32.94
CA ALA A 80 39.76 -15.68 31.64
C ALA A 80 39.05 -17.04 31.61
N VAL A 81 38.34 -17.37 30.52
CA VAL A 81 38.32 -18.73 29.94
C VAL A 81 38.06 -18.66 28.42
N ALA A 82 38.81 -19.49 27.69
CA ALA A 82 38.92 -19.66 26.24
C ALA A 82 37.67 -20.34 25.58
N PRO A 83 37.65 -20.52 24.25
CA PRO A 83 36.44 -20.80 23.48
C PRO A 83 36.05 -22.29 23.52
N ALA A 84 34.76 -22.58 23.72
CA ALA A 84 34.22 -23.92 23.56
C ALA A 84 33.40 -24.01 22.26
N VAL A 85 33.95 -24.79 21.32
CA VAL A 85 33.23 -25.39 20.20
C VAL A 85 32.17 -26.35 20.76
N ILE A 86 30.91 -26.22 20.33
CA ILE A 86 29.94 -27.34 20.37
C ILE A 86 29.20 -27.40 19.04
N THR A 87 29.45 -28.50 18.34
CA THR A 87 28.76 -29.05 17.17
C THR A 87 27.38 -29.61 17.51
N LYS A 88 26.43 -29.43 16.57
CA LYS A 88 25.16 -30.18 16.35
C LYS A 88 24.15 -30.07 17.53
N GLU A 89 22.85 -29.95 17.34
CA GLU A 89 21.95 -30.80 16.57
C GLU A 89 20.71 -30.01 16.12
N ALA A 90 20.23 -30.34 14.93
CA ALA A 90 18.92 -29.95 14.45
C ALA A 90 17.90 -30.96 15.00
N GLU A 91 17.17 -30.57 16.04
CA GLU A 91 15.94 -31.27 16.44
C GLU A 91 14.72 -30.54 15.87
N ARG A 92 14.05 -31.24 14.95
CA ARG A 92 12.64 -31.03 14.64
C ARG A 92 11.84 -31.49 15.85
N VAL A 93 10.92 -30.66 16.33
CA VAL A 93 9.79 -31.10 17.16
C VAL A 93 8.50 -30.65 16.48
N ALA A 94 7.59 -31.62 16.47
CA ALA A 94 6.36 -31.67 15.71
C ALA A 94 5.24 -30.80 16.29
N ASP A 95 4.38 -30.39 15.36
CA ASP A 95 2.93 -30.40 15.41
C ASP A 95 2.33 -30.95 16.73
N THR A 96 1.71 -30.07 17.52
CA THR A 96 0.74 -30.46 18.54
C THR A 96 -0.37 -29.41 18.66
N THR A 97 -1.56 -29.88 18.31
CA THR A 97 -2.85 -29.60 18.95
C THR A 97 -3.48 -28.22 18.78
N VAL A 98 -4.34 -28.17 17.75
CA VAL A 98 -5.60 -27.42 17.67
C VAL A 98 -6.44 -27.53 18.96
N PRO A 99 -6.98 -26.41 19.46
CA PRO A 99 -8.26 -26.41 20.14
C PRO A 99 -9.36 -25.87 19.19
N LYS A 100 -10.40 -26.69 18.98
CA LYS A 100 -11.67 -26.32 18.33
C LYS A 100 -12.56 -25.50 19.31
N PRO A 101 -13.69 -24.92 18.89
CA PRO A 101 -13.97 -23.50 19.02
C PRO A 101 -15.10 -23.20 20.01
N THR A 102 -15.04 -22.09 20.74
CA THR A 102 -16.18 -21.66 21.55
C THR A 102 -16.46 -20.18 21.40
N GLN A 103 -17.67 -19.93 20.92
CA GLN A 103 -18.56 -18.76 21.05
C GLN A 103 -18.35 -17.55 20.13
N GLU A 104 -19.21 -17.54 19.12
CA GLU A 104 -19.69 -16.38 18.37
C GLU A 104 -20.20 -15.26 19.29
N PRO A 105 -19.86 -13.99 19.01
CA PRO A 105 -20.72 -12.87 19.33
C PRO A 105 -21.79 -12.75 18.23
N ARG A 106 -23.05 -12.88 18.65
CA ARG A 106 -24.25 -12.60 17.87
C ARG A 106 -24.14 -11.26 17.10
N PRO A 107 -24.67 -11.18 15.87
CA PRO A 107 -24.71 -9.93 15.12
C PRO A 107 -25.68 -8.95 15.80
N LEU A 108 -25.19 -7.74 16.07
CA LEU A 108 -26.05 -6.59 16.34
C LEU A 108 -26.97 -6.39 15.12
N ALA A 109 -28.26 -6.38 15.42
CA ALA A 109 -29.35 -6.40 14.46
C ALA A 109 -29.17 -5.40 13.32
N VAL A 110 -29.19 -5.93 12.09
CA VAL A 110 -29.63 -5.22 10.89
C VAL A 110 -31.04 -4.68 11.17
N ARG A 111 -31.16 -3.38 11.40
CA ARG A 111 -32.46 -2.71 11.29
C ARG A 111 -32.70 -2.42 9.82
N THR A 112 -33.39 -3.35 9.17
CA THR A 112 -34.20 -3.06 7.99
C THR A 112 -35.30 -2.09 8.42
N ILE A 113 -35.37 -0.91 7.82
CA ILE A 113 -36.58 -0.10 7.82
C ILE A 113 -36.92 0.17 6.36
N ALA A 114 -37.90 -0.58 5.87
CA ALA A 114 -38.65 -0.23 4.68
C ALA A 114 -39.77 0.75 5.05
N ASP A 115 -40.05 1.63 4.09
CA ASP A 115 -41.20 2.53 3.86
C ASP A 115 -42.30 2.71 4.90
N GLY A 116 -42.70 3.99 5.07
CA GLY A 116 -43.99 4.39 5.65
C GLY A 116 -43.93 5.77 6.28
N GLY A 117 -44.43 6.78 5.57
CA GLY A 117 -44.34 8.19 5.96
C GLY A 117 -45.10 8.59 7.22
N SER A 118 -44.65 9.69 7.83
CA SER A 118 -45.48 10.63 8.58
C SER A 118 -44.69 11.90 8.88
N SER A 119 -45.10 12.98 8.22
CA SER A 119 -45.44 14.29 8.79
C SER A 119 -44.50 14.95 9.80
N HIS A 120 -43.95 16.09 9.35
CA HIS A 120 -43.39 17.22 10.08
C HIS A 120 -43.60 17.26 11.60
N GLN A 121 -42.49 17.23 12.34
CA GLN A 121 -42.35 17.97 13.60
C GLN A 121 -40.97 18.64 13.65
N ASP A 122 -41.03 19.90 14.05
CA ASP A 122 -39.97 20.89 14.08
C ASP A 122 -38.78 20.43 14.95
N ARG A 123 -37.66 20.06 14.29
CA ARG A 123 -36.40 19.74 14.99
C ARG A 123 -35.79 21.06 15.48
N SER A 124 -35.56 21.16 16.78
CA SER A 124 -34.91 22.33 17.41
C SER A 124 -33.57 22.65 16.74
N ASP A 125 -33.25 23.94 16.59
CA ASP A 125 -32.05 24.42 15.88
C ASP A 125 -30.74 23.85 16.44
N HIS A 126 -30.71 23.53 17.74
CA HIS A 126 -29.55 22.94 18.40
C HIS A 126 -29.25 21.52 17.90
N GLN A 127 -30.27 20.78 17.46
CA GLN A 127 -30.13 19.41 16.97
C GLN A 127 -29.72 19.36 15.49
N ARG A 128 -29.98 20.43 14.73
CA ARG A 128 -29.53 20.59 13.34
C ARG A 128 -28.05 20.98 13.24
N ASP A 129 -27.51 21.64 14.25
CA ASP A 129 -26.10 22.11 14.25
C ASP A 129 -25.10 20.97 14.50
N ASP A 130 -25.55 19.93 15.18
CA ASP A 130 -24.82 18.70 15.50
C ASP A 130 -24.87 17.62 14.41
N GLU A 131 -25.72 17.80 13.39
CA GLU A 131 -25.91 16.83 12.30
C GLU A 131 -24.75 16.92 11.29
N ARG A 132 -23.92 15.87 11.22
CA ARG A 132 -22.77 15.79 10.31
C ARG A 132 -23.24 15.40 8.91
N ARG A 133 -22.91 16.24 7.93
CA ARG A 133 -23.26 16.02 6.53
C ARG A 133 -22.28 15.07 5.86
N VAL A 134 -22.76 14.25 4.92
CA VAL A 134 -21.88 13.44 4.08
C VAL A 134 -21.01 14.36 3.22
N LEU A 135 -19.70 14.25 3.39
CA LEU A 135 -18.69 14.99 2.63
C LEU A 135 -18.25 14.19 1.40
N VAL A 136 -18.10 12.88 1.55
CA VAL A 136 -17.85 11.93 0.45
C VAL A 136 -18.71 10.69 0.68
N ALA A 137 -19.57 10.37 -0.28
CA ALA A 137 -20.42 9.19 -0.21
C ALA A 137 -19.61 7.90 -0.40
N ALA A 138 -20.04 6.82 0.25
CA ALA A 138 -19.55 5.49 -0.06
C ALA A 138 -19.96 5.08 -1.49
N VAL A 139 -19.08 4.38 -2.20
CA VAL A 139 -19.37 3.86 -3.53
C VAL A 139 -20.07 2.52 -3.38
N LYS A 140 -21.29 2.44 -3.89
CA LYS A 140 -22.11 1.22 -3.83
C LYS A 140 -22.29 0.56 -5.19
N THR A 141 -22.13 1.32 -6.25
CA THR A 141 -22.33 0.87 -7.64
C THR A 141 -21.06 1.09 -8.45
N TYR A 142 -20.76 0.15 -9.35
CA TYR A 142 -19.57 0.20 -10.19
C TYR A 142 -19.97 -0.05 -11.64
N ALA A 143 -19.48 0.79 -12.56
CA ALA A 143 -19.75 0.65 -13.99
C ALA A 143 -19.09 -0.57 -14.63
N MET A 144 -17.99 -1.06 -14.03
CA MET A 144 -17.24 -2.22 -14.50
C MET A 144 -17.05 -3.23 -13.39
N SER A 145 -17.01 -4.50 -13.74
CA SER A 145 -16.63 -5.59 -12.85
C SER A 145 -15.16 -5.46 -12.41
N VAL A 146 -14.80 -6.16 -11.32
CA VAL A 146 -13.40 -6.23 -10.84
C VAL A 146 -12.49 -6.82 -11.91
N GLU A 147 -12.98 -7.85 -12.61
CA GLU A 147 -12.23 -8.52 -13.67
C GLU A 147 -11.98 -7.61 -14.87
N GLU A 148 -12.99 -6.88 -15.36
CA GLU A 148 -12.81 -5.96 -16.49
C GLU A 148 -11.80 -4.86 -16.17
N VAL A 149 -11.82 -4.31 -14.95
CA VAL A 149 -10.82 -3.34 -14.51
C VAL A 149 -9.44 -3.98 -14.42
N GLY A 150 -9.35 -5.20 -13.87
CA GLY A 150 -8.11 -5.95 -13.77
C GLY A 150 -7.48 -6.24 -15.14
N ARG A 151 -8.29 -6.73 -16.09
CA ARG A 151 -7.89 -6.98 -17.48
C ARG A 151 -7.40 -5.72 -18.17
N SER A 152 -8.14 -4.61 -18.05
CA SER A 152 -7.76 -3.32 -18.65
C SER A 152 -6.38 -2.84 -18.18
N LYS A 153 -6.11 -2.90 -16.87
CA LYS A 153 -4.81 -2.52 -16.32
C LYS A 153 -3.69 -3.50 -16.65
N ALA A 154 -3.96 -4.80 -16.58
CA ALA A 154 -2.99 -5.85 -16.90
C ALA A 154 -2.58 -5.83 -18.39
N MET A 155 -3.48 -5.41 -19.28
CA MET A 155 -3.24 -5.35 -20.72
C MET A 155 -2.04 -4.48 -21.08
N VAL A 156 -1.82 -3.37 -20.37
CA VAL A 156 -0.70 -2.46 -20.63
C VAL A 156 0.65 -3.17 -20.51
N ALA A 157 0.82 -3.98 -19.46
CA ALA A 157 2.04 -4.75 -19.25
C ALA A 157 2.15 -5.93 -20.21
N PHE A 158 1.02 -6.58 -20.52
CA PHE A 158 0.97 -7.66 -21.51
C PHE A 158 1.38 -7.18 -22.90
N ASP A 159 0.78 -6.11 -23.42
CA ASP A 159 1.03 -5.61 -24.76
C ASP A 159 2.50 -5.20 -24.94
N ARG A 160 3.11 -4.60 -23.90
CA ARG A 160 4.55 -4.29 -23.88
C ARG A 160 5.42 -5.53 -24.04
N ASP A 161 5.16 -6.58 -23.28
CA ASP A 161 5.94 -7.82 -23.33
C ASP A 161 5.65 -8.60 -24.65
N TRP A 162 4.44 -8.46 -25.19
CA TRP A 162 3.97 -9.09 -26.43
C TRP A 162 4.63 -8.54 -27.70
N GLU A 163 5.23 -7.34 -27.65
CA GLU A 163 5.89 -6.72 -28.82
C GLU A 163 7.00 -7.59 -29.41
N ALA A 164 7.83 -8.21 -28.56
CA ALA A 164 8.92 -9.05 -29.04
C ALA A 164 8.41 -10.28 -29.81
N ALA A 165 7.32 -10.90 -29.34
CA ALA A 165 6.67 -12.00 -30.04
C ALA A 165 6.10 -11.53 -31.40
N LYS A 166 5.48 -10.34 -31.44
CA LYS A 166 4.97 -9.76 -32.69
C LYS A 166 6.08 -9.53 -33.72
N GLN A 167 7.24 -9.03 -33.30
CA GLN A 167 8.38 -8.80 -34.19
C GLN A 167 9.00 -10.09 -34.74
N LEU A 168 9.01 -11.17 -33.95
CA LEU A 168 9.55 -12.46 -34.37
C LEU A 168 8.58 -13.28 -35.23
N SER A 169 7.28 -13.11 -35.03
CA SER A 169 6.25 -13.93 -35.67
C SER A 169 6.31 -14.03 -37.21
N PRO A 170 6.66 -12.97 -37.99
CA PRO A 170 6.77 -13.06 -39.45
C PRO A 170 7.95 -13.92 -39.92
N GLN A 171 8.92 -14.17 -39.05
CA GLN A 171 10.06 -15.04 -39.35
C GLN A 171 9.73 -16.52 -39.12
N VAL A 172 8.63 -16.83 -38.44
CA VAL A 172 8.20 -18.18 -38.06
C VAL A 172 7.01 -18.64 -38.88
N PHE A 173 5.98 -17.79 -39.02
CA PHE A 173 4.70 -18.17 -39.62
C PHE A 173 4.48 -17.52 -40.98
N LYS A 174 3.86 -18.27 -41.90
CA LYS A 174 3.38 -17.77 -43.20
C LYS A 174 2.28 -16.71 -43.02
N ASP A 175 1.35 -16.94 -42.09
CA ASP A 175 0.36 -15.95 -41.66
C ASP A 175 0.58 -15.63 -40.17
N ALA A 176 1.54 -14.73 -39.93
CA ALA A 176 1.86 -14.26 -38.58
C ALA A 176 0.66 -13.63 -37.87
N ARG A 177 -0.23 -12.93 -38.59
CA ARG A 177 -1.39 -12.26 -37.98
C ARG A 177 -2.40 -13.28 -37.46
N ALA A 178 -2.69 -14.34 -38.22
CA ALA A 178 -3.55 -15.42 -37.76
C ALA A 178 -2.93 -16.18 -36.57
N ALA A 179 -1.67 -16.60 -36.69
CA ALA A 179 -0.96 -17.32 -35.63
C ALA A 179 -0.91 -16.53 -34.31
N MET A 180 -0.59 -15.23 -34.38
CA MET A 180 -0.53 -14.37 -33.20
C MET A 180 -1.90 -14.12 -32.58
N ARG A 181 -2.99 -14.09 -33.37
CA ARG A 181 -4.35 -14.04 -32.82
C ARG A 181 -4.68 -15.32 -32.04
N THR A 182 -4.32 -16.49 -32.58
CA THR A 182 -4.51 -17.78 -31.89
C THR A 182 -3.76 -17.81 -30.57
N LEU A 183 -2.47 -17.46 -30.57
CA LEU A 183 -1.67 -17.43 -29.34
C LEU A 183 -2.22 -16.42 -28.32
N ARG A 184 -2.62 -15.24 -28.78
CA ARG A 184 -3.21 -14.22 -27.89
C ARG A 184 -4.52 -14.70 -27.27
N GLY A 185 -5.40 -15.36 -28.04
CA GLY A 185 -6.66 -15.92 -27.52
C GLY A 185 -6.43 -17.00 -26.46
N ARG A 186 -5.47 -17.89 -26.69
CA ARG A 186 -5.08 -18.91 -25.70
C ARG A 186 -4.63 -18.30 -24.37
N ILE A 187 -3.88 -17.20 -24.42
CA ILE A 187 -3.42 -16.50 -23.21
C ILE A 187 -4.56 -15.73 -22.54
N LEU A 188 -5.30 -14.92 -23.31
CA LEU A 188 -6.22 -13.94 -22.75
C LEU A 188 -7.61 -14.50 -22.43
N ASP A 189 -8.07 -15.49 -23.19
CA ASP A 189 -9.46 -15.97 -23.15
C ASP A 189 -9.53 -17.39 -22.57
N GLU A 190 -8.62 -18.28 -22.97
CA GLU A 190 -8.57 -19.66 -22.47
C GLU A 190 -7.74 -19.82 -21.19
N ASN A 191 -6.95 -18.80 -20.83
CA ASN A 191 -6.03 -18.81 -19.68
C ASN A 191 -5.12 -20.06 -19.64
N THR A 192 -4.63 -20.48 -20.81
CA THR A 192 -3.73 -21.64 -20.94
C THR A 192 -2.48 -21.46 -20.07
N ASP A 193 -1.97 -22.55 -19.50
CA ASP A 193 -0.71 -22.51 -18.76
C ASP A 193 0.45 -21.99 -19.65
N PRO A 194 1.23 -20.99 -19.20
CA PRO A 194 2.30 -20.38 -19.99
C PRO A 194 3.39 -21.37 -20.42
N VAL A 195 3.70 -22.36 -19.58
CA VAL A 195 4.74 -23.35 -19.84
C VAL A 195 4.22 -24.37 -20.86
N GLU A 196 3.00 -24.85 -20.67
CA GLU A 196 2.32 -25.75 -21.61
C GLU A 196 2.21 -25.12 -23.00
N LEU A 197 1.73 -23.87 -23.09
CA LEU A 197 1.57 -23.17 -24.36
C LEU A 197 2.91 -23.01 -25.10
N ALA A 198 3.98 -22.67 -24.37
CA ALA A 198 5.32 -22.53 -24.95
C ALA A 198 5.88 -23.88 -25.43
N ASN A 199 5.71 -24.94 -24.63
CA ASN A 199 6.13 -26.29 -25.01
C ASN A 199 5.38 -26.79 -26.24
N GLN A 200 4.07 -26.54 -26.32
CA GLN A 200 3.26 -26.87 -27.50
C GLN A 200 3.74 -26.10 -28.74
N LEU A 201 4.04 -24.80 -28.61
CA LEU A 201 4.55 -23.99 -29.71
C LEU A 201 5.92 -24.49 -30.18
N SER A 202 6.82 -24.88 -29.27
CA SER A 202 8.12 -25.47 -29.61
C SER A 202 8.01 -26.84 -30.27
N ALA A 203 7.14 -27.72 -29.75
CA ALA A 203 7.01 -29.10 -30.25
C ALA A 203 6.18 -29.19 -31.55
N SER A 204 5.11 -28.41 -31.64
CA SER A 204 4.09 -28.53 -32.68
C SER A 204 3.60 -27.15 -33.16
N PRO A 205 4.50 -26.31 -33.73
CA PRO A 205 4.17 -24.94 -34.16
C PRO A 205 3.07 -24.89 -35.22
N GLU A 206 2.92 -25.93 -36.03
CA GLU A 206 1.88 -26.01 -37.07
C GLU A 206 0.46 -26.07 -36.49
N THR A 207 0.30 -26.43 -35.21
CA THR A 207 -0.99 -26.36 -34.50
C THR A 207 -1.44 -24.91 -34.23
N ILE A 208 -0.49 -23.97 -34.27
CA ILE A 208 -0.73 -22.53 -34.10
C ILE A 208 -0.94 -21.85 -35.45
N GLY A 209 -0.16 -22.24 -36.47
CA GLY A 209 -0.29 -21.74 -37.82
C GLY A 209 0.74 -22.33 -38.78
N ALA A 210 0.49 -22.21 -40.08
CA ALA A 210 1.41 -22.70 -41.10
C ALA A 210 2.77 -22.00 -41.01
N LEU A 211 3.84 -22.78 -40.94
CA LEU A 211 5.21 -22.26 -40.89
C LEU A 211 5.64 -21.63 -42.22
N ALA A 212 6.53 -20.63 -42.14
CA ALA A 212 7.17 -20.04 -43.30
C ALA A 212 8.06 -21.06 -44.05
N GLY A 213 8.25 -20.85 -45.35
CA GLY A 213 8.97 -21.78 -46.20
C GLY A 213 8.24 -23.09 -46.51
N LYS A 214 8.94 -24.00 -47.19
CA LYS A 214 8.40 -25.25 -47.73
C LYS A 214 9.21 -26.45 -47.23
N THR A 215 8.50 -27.54 -46.95
CA THR A 215 9.05 -28.88 -46.70
C THR A 215 8.65 -29.77 -47.86
N GLY A 216 9.60 -30.49 -48.45
CA GLY A 216 9.36 -31.40 -49.58
C GLY A 216 10.19 -32.68 -49.48
N LEU A 217 10.15 -33.51 -50.53
CA LEU A 217 10.83 -34.82 -50.58
C LEU A 217 12.36 -34.74 -50.36
N LEU A 218 12.95 -33.57 -50.64
CA LEU A 218 14.39 -33.29 -50.46
C LEU A 218 14.69 -32.52 -49.15
N GLY A 219 13.73 -32.46 -48.24
CA GLY A 219 13.84 -31.78 -46.94
C GLY A 219 13.37 -30.32 -46.94
N ASP A 220 13.80 -29.59 -45.90
CA ASP A 220 13.40 -28.20 -45.65
C ASP A 220 14.22 -27.19 -46.45
N ASN A 221 13.54 -26.19 -47.02
CA ASN A 221 14.21 -25.05 -47.64
C ASN A 221 14.83 -24.10 -46.59
N ALA A 222 15.66 -23.14 -47.04
CA ALA A 222 16.36 -22.22 -46.15
C ALA A 222 15.40 -21.38 -45.27
N GLU A 223 14.27 -20.96 -45.84
CA GLU A 223 13.23 -20.21 -45.12
C GLU A 223 12.58 -21.06 -44.01
N ARG A 224 12.27 -22.33 -44.28
CA ARG A 224 11.73 -23.28 -43.30
C ARG A 224 12.75 -23.56 -42.19
N LYS A 225 14.02 -23.77 -42.53
CA LYS A 225 15.11 -23.95 -41.54
C LYS A 225 15.26 -22.70 -40.66
N HIS A 226 15.19 -21.52 -41.24
CA HIS A 226 15.24 -20.27 -40.48
C HIS A 226 14.02 -20.15 -39.55
N ALA A 227 12.81 -20.43 -40.03
CA ALA A 227 11.60 -20.43 -39.22
C ALA A 227 11.72 -21.37 -38.01
N LEU A 228 12.16 -22.62 -38.23
CA LEU A 228 12.38 -23.59 -37.17
C LEU A 228 13.38 -23.09 -36.12
N SER A 229 14.47 -22.45 -36.54
CA SER A 229 15.49 -21.90 -35.63
C SER A 229 14.98 -20.76 -34.72
N ARG A 230 13.85 -20.13 -35.06
CA ARG A 230 13.27 -18.99 -34.33
C ARG A 230 12.13 -19.38 -33.40
N ILE A 231 11.64 -20.62 -33.46
CA ILE A 231 10.48 -21.06 -32.69
C ILE A 231 10.73 -20.93 -31.19
N ASP A 232 11.85 -21.42 -30.67
CA ASP A 232 12.11 -21.38 -29.22
C ASP A 232 12.24 -19.95 -28.69
N ALA A 233 12.76 -19.03 -29.50
CA ALA A 233 12.78 -17.62 -29.17
C ALA A 233 11.36 -17.05 -29.09
N LEU A 234 10.50 -17.36 -30.07
CA LEU A 234 9.09 -16.97 -30.06
C LEU A 234 8.35 -17.57 -28.86
N ALA A 235 8.54 -18.87 -28.59
CA ALA A 235 7.94 -19.58 -27.46
C ALA A 235 8.34 -18.96 -26.11
N SER A 236 9.61 -18.55 -25.96
CA SER A 236 10.09 -17.83 -24.78
C SER A 236 9.35 -16.50 -24.57
N HIS A 237 9.17 -15.70 -25.62
CA HIS A 237 8.43 -14.42 -25.53
C HIS A 237 6.93 -14.61 -25.28
N VAL A 238 6.32 -15.64 -25.89
CA VAL A 238 4.92 -16.03 -25.63
C VAL A 238 4.74 -16.41 -24.17
N ARG A 239 5.62 -17.28 -23.63
CA ARG A 239 5.63 -17.67 -22.22
C ARG A 239 5.77 -16.47 -21.30
N GLN A 240 6.72 -15.58 -21.59
CA GLN A 240 6.97 -14.39 -20.78
C GLN A 240 5.74 -13.48 -20.74
N SER A 241 5.11 -13.26 -21.90
CA SER A 241 3.90 -12.43 -22.00
C SER A 241 2.73 -13.06 -21.24
N ALA A 242 2.53 -14.37 -21.36
CA ALA A 242 1.50 -15.10 -20.63
C ALA A 242 1.72 -15.07 -19.10
N ASN A 243 2.96 -15.25 -18.64
CA ASN A 243 3.34 -15.09 -17.24
C ASN A 243 3.07 -13.67 -16.71
N THR A 244 3.37 -12.65 -17.52
CA THR A 244 3.07 -11.25 -17.17
C THR A 244 1.57 -11.01 -17.08
N TRP A 245 0.79 -11.51 -18.04
CA TRP A 245 -0.67 -11.42 -18.02
C TRP A 245 -1.26 -12.03 -16.75
N GLN A 246 -0.98 -13.30 -16.46
CA GLN A 246 -1.56 -13.99 -15.30
C GLN A 246 -1.21 -13.31 -13.97
N ARG A 247 0.07 -12.96 -13.79
CA ARG A 247 0.54 -12.25 -12.59
C ARG A 247 -0.12 -10.88 -12.44
N ARG A 248 -0.17 -10.08 -13.51
CA ARG A 248 -0.73 -8.72 -13.46
C ARG A 248 -2.24 -8.76 -13.29
N LEU A 249 -2.94 -9.66 -13.98
CA LEU A 249 -4.39 -9.82 -13.81
C LEU A 249 -4.74 -10.16 -12.36
N ALA A 250 -4.04 -11.12 -11.74
CA ALA A 250 -4.26 -11.48 -10.34
C ALA A 250 -4.01 -10.31 -9.38
N VAL A 251 -2.90 -9.58 -9.57
CA VAL A 251 -2.56 -8.41 -8.75
C VAL A 251 -3.58 -7.28 -8.92
N GLU A 252 -3.98 -6.96 -10.13
CA GLU A 252 -4.90 -5.86 -10.40
C GLU A 252 -6.33 -6.18 -9.95
N CYS A 253 -6.81 -7.41 -10.15
CA CYS A 253 -8.09 -7.87 -9.59
C CYS A 253 -8.07 -7.86 -8.06
N GLY A 254 -6.97 -8.33 -7.45
CA GLY A 254 -6.79 -8.30 -6.00
C GLY A 254 -6.76 -6.88 -5.44
N SER A 255 -6.05 -5.97 -6.10
CA SER A 255 -6.00 -4.55 -5.74
C SER A 255 -7.36 -3.87 -5.88
N GLU A 256 -8.09 -4.14 -6.96
CA GLU A 256 -9.41 -3.55 -7.19
C GLU A 256 -10.43 -4.08 -6.17
N ARG A 257 -10.45 -5.37 -5.88
CA ARG A 257 -11.26 -5.95 -4.78
C ARG A 257 -10.89 -5.31 -3.44
N TRP A 258 -9.58 -5.21 -3.19
CA TRP A 258 -8.90 -4.33 -2.23
C TRP A 258 -9.70 -3.07 -1.92
N LYS A 259 -9.69 -2.22 -2.94
CA LYS A 259 -10.23 -0.87 -2.90
C LYS A 259 -11.72 -0.90 -2.65
N ARG A 260 -12.48 -1.72 -3.37
CA ARG A 260 -13.94 -1.80 -3.20
C ARG A 260 -14.35 -2.21 -1.80
N GLU A 261 -13.65 -3.16 -1.18
CA GLU A 261 -14.01 -3.70 0.13
C GLU A 261 -13.50 -2.85 1.31
N LYS A 262 -12.36 -2.17 1.15
CA LYS A 262 -11.69 -1.46 2.26
C LYS A 262 -11.75 0.05 2.17
N GLN A 263 -11.80 0.61 0.97
CA GLN A 263 -11.79 2.06 0.72
C GLN A 263 -13.16 2.53 0.22
N ASP A 264 -13.59 1.93 -0.89
CA ASP A 264 -14.92 1.80 -1.49
C ASP A 264 -16.13 2.10 -0.57
N VAL A 265 -16.15 1.40 0.57
CA VAL A 265 -17.25 1.38 1.53
C VAL A 265 -17.22 2.51 2.56
N VAL A 266 -16.10 3.22 2.68
CA VAL A 266 -15.91 4.26 3.69
C VAL A 266 -16.64 5.53 3.25
N GLU A 267 -17.75 5.84 3.93
CA GLU A 267 -18.41 7.14 3.85
C GLU A 267 -17.68 8.13 4.76
N ILE A 268 -17.38 9.32 4.22
CA ILE A 268 -16.71 10.37 4.98
C ILE A 268 -17.76 11.42 5.33
N LEU A 269 -18.01 11.57 6.63
CA LEU A 269 -18.86 12.63 7.15
C LEU A 269 -18.01 13.88 7.40
N GLY A 270 -18.47 15.05 6.99
CA GLY A 270 -17.86 16.33 7.35
C GLY A 270 -17.97 16.64 8.85
N PRO A 271 -17.30 17.69 9.31
CA PRO A 271 -17.45 18.18 10.69
C PRO A 271 -18.87 18.73 10.90
N SER A 272 -19.36 18.70 12.14
CA SER A 272 -20.53 19.49 12.52
C SER A 272 -20.25 20.98 12.30
N ARG A 273 -21.29 21.79 12.10
CA ARG A 273 -21.13 23.23 11.83
C ARG A 273 -20.39 23.94 12.95
N ARG A 274 -20.72 23.59 14.19
CA ARG A 274 -20.07 24.13 15.39
C ARG A 274 -18.61 23.68 15.49
N SER A 275 -18.32 22.40 15.27
CA SER A 275 -16.94 21.91 15.27
C SER A 275 -16.12 22.57 14.17
N GLU A 276 -16.66 22.74 12.97
CA GLU A 276 -15.95 23.42 11.90
C GLU A 276 -15.62 24.87 12.25
N ALA A 277 -16.56 25.62 12.82
CA ALA A 277 -16.33 27.01 13.23
C ALA A 277 -15.22 27.12 14.28
N LEU A 278 -15.17 26.19 15.24
CA LEU A 278 -14.11 26.13 16.25
C LEU A 278 -12.75 25.76 15.65
N LEU A 279 -12.71 24.77 14.76
CA LEU A 279 -11.48 24.33 14.11
C LEU A 279 -10.92 25.40 13.17
N ARG A 280 -11.76 26.20 12.50
CA ARG A 280 -11.30 27.31 11.65
C ARG A 280 -10.51 28.36 12.40
N GLN A 281 -10.87 28.64 13.65
CA GLN A 281 -10.11 29.56 14.50
C GLN A 281 -8.67 29.10 14.73
N LEU A 282 -8.41 27.78 14.69
CA LEU A 282 -7.04 27.25 14.78
C LEU A 282 -6.22 27.57 13.51
N ASP A 283 -6.89 27.68 12.37
CA ASP A 283 -6.22 27.85 11.08
C ASP A 283 -5.57 29.23 10.96
N ASP A 284 -6.26 30.25 11.47
CA ASP A 284 -5.83 31.66 11.47
C ASP A 284 -4.69 31.95 12.47
N LEU A 285 -4.35 31.00 13.36
CA LEU A 285 -3.32 31.19 14.38
C LEU A 285 -1.90 30.92 13.86
N ALA A 286 -0.95 31.68 14.39
CA ALA A 286 0.47 31.40 14.24
C ALA A 286 0.82 30.03 14.85
N TYR A 287 1.80 29.34 14.26
CA TYR A 287 2.19 27.98 14.67
C TYR A 287 2.49 27.85 16.18
N SER A 288 3.15 28.84 16.77
CA SER A 288 3.48 28.89 18.21
C SER A 288 2.26 28.92 19.12
N ASP A 289 1.13 29.43 18.64
CA ASP A 289 -0.09 29.62 19.45
C ASP A 289 -1.07 28.45 19.31
N LYS A 290 -0.88 27.59 18.29
CA LYS A 290 -1.74 26.43 18.03
C LYS A 290 -1.79 25.46 19.20
N ALA A 291 -0.65 25.17 19.86
CA ALA A 291 -0.62 24.25 20.99
C ALA A 291 -1.47 24.75 22.18
N LYS A 292 -1.31 26.02 22.55
CA LYS A 292 -2.10 26.67 23.62
C LYS A 292 -3.58 26.76 23.26
N PHE A 293 -3.89 27.00 21.99
CA PHE A 293 -5.27 27.01 21.53
C PHE A 293 -5.91 25.63 21.63
N VAL A 294 -5.23 24.57 21.19
CA VAL A 294 -5.73 23.20 21.31
C VAL A 294 -5.93 22.80 22.78
N GLU A 295 -5.04 23.20 23.68
CA GLU A 295 -5.21 22.99 25.11
C GLU A 295 -6.50 23.64 25.65
N ARG A 296 -6.76 24.91 25.30
CA ARG A 296 -8.01 25.60 25.66
C ARG A 296 -9.24 24.93 25.06
N LEU A 297 -9.13 24.48 23.82
CA LEU A 297 -10.22 23.82 23.12
C LEU A 297 -10.55 22.47 23.78
N ALA A 298 -9.53 21.68 24.14
CA ALA A 298 -9.67 20.43 24.88
C ALA A 298 -10.23 20.59 26.30
N ALA A 299 -10.18 21.79 26.89
CA ALA A 299 -10.79 22.06 28.19
C ALA A 299 -12.33 22.18 28.13
N THR A 300 -12.91 22.39 26.95
CA THR A 300 -14.35 22.52 26.75
C THR A 300 -14.98 21.21 26.23
N PRO A 301 -16.22 20.87 26.59
CA PRO A 301 -16.95 19.75 25.99
C PRO A 301 -17.05 19.87 24.46
N GLU A 302 -17.36 21.06 23.96
CA GLU A 302 -17.55 21.35 22.53
C GLU A 302 -16.23 21.21 21.76
N GLY A 303 -15.13 21.70 22.32
CA GLY A 303 -13.81 21.57 21.71
C GLY A 303 -13.29 20.13 21.70
N ARG A 304 -13.49 19.36 22.79
CA ARG A 304 -13.18 17.92 22.78
C ARG A 304 -13.95 17.18 21.69
N ARG A 305 -15.22 17.51 21.49
CA ARG A 305 -16.02 16.98 20.39
C ARG A 305 -15.44 17.36 19.03
N ALA A 306 -15.05 18.63 18.84
CA ALA A 306 -14.46 19.09 17.58
C ALA A 306 -13.14 18.38 17.24
N LEU A 307 -12.26 18.16 18.23
CA LEU A 307 -11.02 17.40 18.04
C LEU A 307 -11.28 15.92 17.72
N ALA A 308 -12.25 15.30 18.41
CA ALA A 308 -12.66 13.93 18.14
C ALA A 308 -13.23 13.79 16.71
N GLU A 309 -14.12 14.70 16.31
CA GLU A 309 -14.66 14.73 14.93
C GLU A 309 -13.53 14.92 13.91
N ALA A 310 -12.59 15.84 14.15
CA ALA A 310 -11.44 16.03 13.25
C ALA A 310 -10.61 14.76 13.09
N LYS A 311 -10.30 14.06 14.20
CA LYS A 311 -9.59 12.79 14.19
C LYS A 311 -10.34 11.71 13.41
N ASP A 312 -11.64 11.56 13.64
CA ASP A 312 -12.48 10.58 12.94
C ASP A 312 -12.48 10.84 11.43
N ILE A 313 -12.57 12.10 11.02
CA ILE A 313 -12.55 12.51 9.61
C ILE A 313 -11.18 12.20 9.00
N VAL A 314 -10.09 12.56 9.67
CA VAL A 314 -8.73 12.25 9.20
C VAL A 314 -8.56 10.75 9.00
N SER A 315 -8.96 9.93 9.99
CA SER A 315 -8.87 8.48 9.89
C SER A 315 -9.73 7.91 8.75
N ALA A 316 -10.92 8.47 8.52
CA ALA A 316 -11.78 8.07 7.41
C ALA A 316 -11.16 8.45 6.05
N ILE A 317 -10.61 9.66 5.91
CA ILE A 317 -9.92 10.13 4.70
C ILE A 317 -8.67 9.28 4.42
N GLU A 318 -7.86 8.99 5.44
CA GLU A 318 -6.67 8.14 5.32
C GLU A 318 -7.03 6.73 4.89
N THR A 319 -8.08 6.14 5.47
CA THR A 319 -8.56 4.82 5.08
C THR A 319 -9.05 4.85 3.62
N ARG A 320 -9.82 5.88 3.26
CA ARG A 320 -10.46 6.01 1.95
C ARG A 320 -9.46 6.30 0.82
N PHE A 321 -8.49 7.17 1.05
CA PHE A 321 -7.62 7.72 0.00
C PHE A 321 -6.14 7.43 0.22
N GLY A 322 -5.79 6.74 1.31
CA GLY A 322 -4.42 6.37 1.69
C GLY A 322 -3.65 7.44 2.46
N ARG A 323 -4.16 8.67 2.55
CA ARG A 323 -3.51 9.82 3.23
C ARG A 323 -4.52 10.89 3.62
N ALA A 324 -4.20 11.67 4.66
CA ALA A 324 -5.08 12.68 5.24
C ALA A 324 -5.32 13.91 4.34
N ASP A 325 -4.36 14.27 3.47
CA ASP A 325 -4.51 15.34 2.46
C ASP A 325 -4.05 14.82 1.09
N PRO A 326 -4.97 14.22 0.30
CA PRO A 326 -4.62 13.61 -0.97
C PRO A 326 -4.46 14.63 -2.12
N SER A 327 -3.24 14.74 -2.67
CA SER A 327 -2.96 15.58 -3.85
C SER A 327 -3.66 15.12 -5.13
N ASP A 328 -4.02 13.83 -5.22
CA ASP A 328 -4.70 13.17 -6.33
C ASP A 328 -6.21 12.98 -6.06
N LEU A 329 -6.78 13.71 -5.08
CA LEU A 329 -8.18 13.57 -4.65
C LEU A 329 -9.17 13.62 -5.82
N ALA A 330 -8.97 14.52 -6.77
CA ALA A 330 -9.86 14.68 -7.91
C ALA A 330 -9.92 13.41 -8.77
N ASP A 331 -8.80 12.71 -8.95
CA ASP A 331 -8.75 11.46 -9.70
C ASP A 331 -9.39 10.32 -8.91
N GLN A 332 -9.15 10.26 -7.60
CA GLN A 332 -9.75 9.23 -6.75
C GLN A 332 -11.28 9.38 -6.64
N LEU A 333 -11.80 10.62 -6.64
CA LEU A 333 -13.25 10.90 -6.58
C LEU A 333 -14.00 10.52 -7.87
N LYS A 334 -13.33 10.34 -9.01
CA LYS A 334 -13.96 9.82 -10.23
C LYS A 334 -14.66 8.47 -10.02
N ARG A 335 -14.22 7.70 -9.01
CA ARG A 335 -14.83 6.43 -8.61
C ARG A 335 -16.20 6.56 -7.96
N VAL A 336 -16.52 7.73 -7.39
CA VAL A 336 -17.80 8.03 -6.73
C VAL A 336 -18.91 8.32 -7.75
N GLY A 337 -18.53 8.64 -8.99
CA GLY A 337 -19.46 9.03 -10.04
C GLY A 337 -19.71 10.54 -10.05
N PRO A 338 -20.07 11.11 -11.22
CA PRO A 338 -20.13 12.56 -11.42
C PRO A 338 -21.14 13.28 -10.50
N ASP A 339 -22.23 12.62 -10.14
CA ASP A 339 -23.31 13.23 -9.35
C ASP A 339 -23.12 13.11 -7.83
N GLN A 340 -22.14 12.31 -7.38
CA GLN A 340 -21.93 11.96 -5.97
C GLN A 340 -20.54 12.35 -5.45
N ALA A 341 -19.64 12.79 -6.34
CA ALA A 341 -18.27 13.18 -5.98
C ALA A 341 -18.19 14.40 -5.04
N GLY A 342 -19.28 15.16 -4.90
CA GLY A 342 -19.34 16.37 -4.08
C GLY A 342 -18.49 17.50 -4.65
N ASP A 343 -18.42 18.62 -3.91
CA ASP A 343 -17.53 19.73 -4.26
C ASP A 343 -16.10 19.39 -3.83
N VAL A 344 -15.25 19.08 -4.81
CA VAL A 344 -13.84 18.70 -4.60
C VAL A 344 -13.08 19.77 -3.80
N GLU A 345 -13.36 21.05 -4.03
CA GLU A 345 -12.66 22.12 -3.33
C GLU A 345 -13.08 22.20 -1.88
N ARG A 346 -14.38 22.04 -1.61
CA ARG A 346 -14.89 21.91 -0.24
C ARG A 346 -14.28 20.71 0.49
N ILE A 347 -14.17 19.56 -0.17
CA ILE A 347 -13.56 18.36 0.42
C ILE A 347 -12.09 18.62 0.78
N ARG A 348 -11.32 19.26 -0.11
CA ARG A 348 -9.93 19.65 0.19
C ARG A 348 -9.83 20.60 1.37
N GLN A 349 -10.68 21.61 1.42
CA GLN A 349 -10.69 22.58 2.52
C GLN A 349 -10.94 21.88 3.86
N VAL A 350 -11.93 21.00 3.92
CA VAL A 350 -12.24 20.25 5.14
C VAL A 350 -11.10 19.30 5.50
N ALA A 351 -10.58 18.51 4.55
CA ALA A 351 -9.47 17.58 4.77
C ALA A 351 -8.25 18.29 5.38
N ARG A 352 -7.87 19.43 4.80
CA ARG A 352 -6.79 20.29 5.28
C ARG A 352 -7.05 20.84 6.69
N LEU A 353 -8.26 21.31 6.93
CA LEU A 353 -8.66 21.84 8.24
C LEU A 353 -8.53 20.79 9.33
N VAL A 354 -9.06 19.59 9.09
CA VAL A 354 -9.05 18.50 10.08
C VAL A 354 -7.66 17.91 10.27
N ASP A 355 -6.86 17.74 9.20
CA ASP A 355 -5.48 17.24 9.29
C ASP A 355 -4.61 18.18 10.11
N ARG A 356 -4.68 19.49 9.83
CA ARG A 356 -3.94 20.49 10.61
C ARG A 356 -4.36 20.50 12.08
N SER A 357 -5.66 20.39 12.35
CA SER A 357 -6.18 20.35 13.72
C SER A 357 -5.71 19.12 14.47
N HIS A 358 -5.79 17.95 13.83
CA HIS A 358 -5.34 16.71 14.41
C HIS A 358 -3.83 16.70 14.68
N ARG A 359 -3.01 17.24 13.75
CA ARG A 359 -1.56 17.38 13.96
C ARG A 359 -1.23 18.30 15.13
N ALA A 360 -1.92 19.43 15.27
CA ALA A 360 -1.72 20.34 16.40
C ALA A 360 -2.02 19.66 17.74
N GLU A 361 -3.08 18.85 17.79
CA GLU A 361 -3.41 18.03 18.96
C GLU A 361 -2.34 16.98 19.27
N LEU A 362 -1.86 16.25 18.26
CA LEU A 362 -0.77 15.27 18.43
C LEU A 362 0.51 15.94 18.96
N THR A 363 0.87 17.10 18.43
CA THR A 363 2.02 17.88 18.93
C THR A 363 1.86 18.23 20.41
N GLN A 364 0.69 18.75 20.80
CA GLN A 364 0.39 19.10 22.19
C GLN A 364 0.45 17.87 23.13
N GLN A 365 -0.12 16.73 22.71
CA GLN A 365 -0.05 15.49 23.49
C GLN A 365 1.38 14.97 23.64
N MET A 366 2.22 15.11 22.60
CA MET A 366 3.63 14.74 22.67
C MET A 366 4.41 15.64 23.63
N GLU A 367 4.14 16.94 23.63
CA GLU A 367 4.75 17.92 24.55
C GLU A 367 4.37 17.63 26.00
N LEU A 368 3.10 17.36 26.28
CA LEU A 368 2.63 16.94 27.60
C LEU A 368 3.28 15.63 28.06
N LYS A 369 3.36 14.61 27.20
CA LYS A 369 4.05 13.35 27.54
C LYS A 369 5.53 13.58 27.85
N ARG A 370 6.19 14.50 27.14
CA ARG A 370 7.60 14.85 27.38
C ARG A 370 7.78 15.60 28.70
N SER A 371 6.91 16.56 29.03
CA SER A 371 7.00 17.30 30.29
C SER A 371 6.74 16.39 31.50
N LEU A 372 5.76 15.48 31.40
CA LEU A 372 5.49 14.46 32.43
C LEU A 372 6.68 13.50 32.64
N LYS A 373 7.32 13.05 31.55
CA LYS A 373 8.53 12.21 31.64
C LYS A 373 9.70 12.95 32.30
N ARG A 374 9.92 14.23 31.96
CA ARG A 374 10.96 15.07 32.60
C ARG A 374 10.69 15.31 34.08
N GLY A 375 9.42 15.54 34.45
CA GLY A 375 9.01 15.70 35.84
C GLY A 375 9.24 14.43 36.67
N LYS A 376 9.00 13.25 36.10
CA LYS A 376 9.29 11.96 36.75
C LYS A 376 10.80 11.67 36.88
N SER A 377 11.62 12.06 35.91
CA SER A 377 13.09 11.91 36.00
C SER A 377 13.76 12.85 37.01
N LEU A 378 13.10 13.94 37.40
CA LEU A 378 13.58 14.89 38.40
C LEU A 378 13.10 14.54 39.84
N GLY A 379 12.27 13.50 39.99
CA GLY A 379 11.66 13.10 41.27
C GLY A 379 12.24 11.86 41.95
N LEU A 380 13.42 11.37 41.52
CA LEU A 380 14.10 10.19 42.09
C LEU A 380 15.44 10.55 42.77
N GLY A 381 15.47 11.70 43.44
CA GLY A 381 16.59 12.11 44.27
C GLY A 381 16.10 12.83 45.52
N MET A 382 15.60 12.06 46.48
CA MET A 382 15.52 12.41 47.91
C MET A 382 15.88 11.16 48.71
#